data_AF-A0A915Q5U1-F1
#
_entry.id   AF-A0A915Q5U1-F1
#
_cell.length_a   1.000
_cell.length_b   1.000
_cell.length_c   1.000
_cell.angle_alpha   90.00
_cell.angle_beta   90.00
_cell.angle_gamma   90.00
#
_symmetry.space_group_name_H-M   'P 1'
#
loop_
_entity.id
_entity.type
_entity.pdbx_description
1 polymer ?
#
loop_
_entity_poly.entity_id
_entity_poly.type
_entity_poly.pdbx_seq_one_letter_code
_entity_poly.pdbx_strand_id
1 'polypeptide(L)'
;MTIGFCIWIVLQVISHSGYGDTAIQQKSINEILSKAMNDARQAIDELQHFHEPILLSSRNIMDDIEIPFKLWGLHTQSETNIQKLSHAALISIVATKKLKNGGIKSANTLPAVLKHVQKYCPLDKIECATGRYRTTGKYRTIDGTCNNVIHPNWGANGAPMQRIIEPFYADGICLFF
;
A
#
# COMPACT_ATOMS: atom_id res chain seq x y z
N MET A 1 -1.03 25.05 -51.14
CA MET A 1 -1.72 25.53 -49.92
C MET A 1 -2.75 24.50 -49.45
N THR A 2 -2.34 23.25 -49.18
CA THR A 2 -3.33 22.15 -48.96
C THR A 2 -2.86 21.02 -48.04
N ILE A 3 -1.57 20.88 -47.70
CA ILE A 3 -1.10 19.78 -46.83
C ILE A 3 -1.12 20.18 -45.35
N GLY A 4 -0.73 21.42 -45.03
CA GLY A 4 -0.72 21.92 -43.63
C GLY A 4 -2.11 22.00 -42.99
N PHE A 5 -3.15 22.30 -43.78
CA PHE A 5 -4.53 22.37 -43.28
C PHE A 5 -5.08 20.97 -42.95
N CYS A 6 -4.78 19.95 -43.77
CA CYS A 6 -5.20 18.58 -43.49
C CYS A 6 -4.51 18.01 -42.24
N ILE A 7 -3.23 18.30 -42.01
CA ILE A 7 -2.51 17.87 -40.80
C ILE A 7 -3.14 18.49 -39.55
N TRP A 8 -3.52 19.78 -39.60
CA TRP A 8 -4.12 20.46 -38.47
C TRP A 8 -5.53 19.96 -38.14
N ILE A 9 -6.33 19.63 -39.16
CA ILE A 9 -7.66 19.01 -38.98
C ILE A 9 -7.51 17.60 -38.38
N VAL A 10 -6.56 16.79 -38.85
CA VAL A 10 -6.33 15.45 -38.30
C VAL A 10 -5.83 15.52 -36.85
N LEU A 11 -4.91 16.45 -36.52
CA LEU A 11 -4.47 16.68 -35.14
C LEU A 11 -5.60 17.18 -34.22
N GLN A 12 -6.46 18.08 -34.71
CA GLN A 12 -7.63 18.56 -33.99
C GLN A 12 -8.64 17.43 -33.72
N VAL A 13 -8.94 16.59 -34.72
CA VAL A 13 -9.84 15.43 -34.57
C VAL A 13 -9.27 14.38 -33.62
N ILE A 14 -7.96 14.10 -33.67
CA ILE A 14 -7.29 13.20 -32.71
C ILE A 14 -7.34 13.79 -31.29
N SER A 15 -7.13 15.10 -31.14
CA SER A 15 -7.18 15.76 -29.83
C SER A 15 -8.58 15.82 -29.22
N HIS A 16 -9.63 15.90 -30.05
CA HIS A 16 -11.01 15.98 -29.58
C HIS A 16 -11.63 14.60 -29.33
N SER A 17 -11.26 13.59 -30.12
CA SER A 17 -11.83 12.24 -30.00
C SER A 17 -11.11 11.35 -28.97
N GLY A 18 -9.86 11.65 -28.59
CA GLY A 18 -9.08 10.82 -27.65
C GLY A 18 -9.04 11.31 -26.19
N TYR A 19 -9.24 12.62 -25.95
CA TYR A 19 -9.07 13.21 -24.62
C TYR A 19 -10.33 13.07 -23.73
N GLY A 20 -11.53 13.06 -24.33
CA GLY A 20 -12.79 12.87 -23.60
C GLY A 20 -12.94 11.45 -23.04
N ASP A 21 -12.70 10.43 -23.87
CA ASP A 21 -12.90 9.03 -23.50
C ASP A 21 -11.89 8.55 -22.43
N THR A 22 -10.64 9.01 -22.52
CA THR A 22 -9.60 8.68 -21.53
C THR A 22 -9.86 9.34 -20.16
N ALA A 23 -10.38 10.57 -20.14
CA ALA A 23 -10.77 11.25 -18.90
C ALA A 23 -11.99 10.61 -18.22
N ILE A 24 -12.99 10.17 -19.01
CA ILE A 24 -14.19 9.47 -18.53
C ILE A 24 -13.81 8.09 -17.98
N GLN A 25 -12.97 7.33 -18.70
CA GLN A 25 -12.43 6.04 -18.23
C GLN A 25 -11.60 6.20 -16.95
N GLN A 26 -10.73 7.22 -16.89
CA GLN A 26 -9.93 7.51 -15.70
C GLN A 26 -10.79 7.85 -14.48
N LYS A 27 -11.89 8.60 -14.67
CA LYS A 27 -12.83 8.92 -13.60
C LYS A 27 -13.55 7.67 -13.08
N SER A 28 -14.01 6.80 -13.97
CA SER A 28 -14.63 5.52 -13.62
C SER A 28 -13.66 4.59 -12.88
N ILE A 29 -12.40 4.49 -13.32
CA ILE A 29 -11.35 3.72 -12.64
C ILE A 29 -11.05 4.28 -11.25
N ASN A 30 -10.97 5.60 -11.12
CA ASN A 30 -10.71 6.25 -9.82
C ASN A 30 -11.82 5.94 -8.80
N GLU A 31 -13.07 5.91 -9.25
CA GLU A 31 -14.23 5.60 -8.42
C GLU A 31 -14.19 4.13 -7.97
N ILE A 32 -14.01 3.19 -8.89
CA ILE A 32 -13.90 1.76 -8.58
C ILE A 32 -12.74 1.50 -7.59
N LEU A 33 -11.59 2.14 -7.82
CA LEU A 33 -10.41 1.96 -6.97
C LEU A 33 -10.63 2.54 -5.56
N SER A 34 -11.24 3.73 -5.45
CA SER A 34 -11.57 4.32 -4.16
C SER A 34 -12.60 3.51 -3.38
N LYS A 35 -13.62 2.97 -4.07
CA LYS A 35 -14.63 2.10 -3.49
C LYS A 35 -14.00 0.80 -2.98
N ALA A 36 -13.21 0.11 -3.80
CA ALA A 36 -12.53 -1.11 -3.41
C ALA A 36 -11.62 -0.91 -2.18
N MET A 37 -10.88 0.20 -2.13
CA MET A 37 -10.00 0.54 -1.01
C MET A 37 -10.79 0.88 0.27
N ASN A 38 -11.85 1.68 0.17
CA ASN A 38 -12.67 2.04 1.32
C ASN A 38 -13.43 0.83 1.87
N ASP A 39 -14.01 0.00 1.01
CA ASP A 39 -14.73 -1.20 1.41
C ASP A 39 -13.76 -2.24 2.02
N ALA A 40 -12.51 -2.31 1.52
CA ALA A 40 -11.48 -3.17 2.09
C ALA A 40 -11.07 -2.69 3.49
N ARG A 41 -10.85 -1.37 3.64
CA ARG A 41 -10.54 -0.76 4.94
C ARG A 41 -11.64 -1.04 5.96
N GLN A 42 -12.90 -0.79 5.59
CA GLN A 42 -14.03 -1.06 6.47
C GLN A 42 -14.09 -2.53 6.90
N ALA A 43 -13.92 -3.47 5.97
CA ALA A 43 -13.94 -4.89 6.29
C ALA A 43 -12.81 -5.30 7.24
N ILE A 44 -11.60 -4.75 7.06
CA ILE A 44 -10.46 -5.02 7.96
C ILE A 44 -10.69 -4.37 9.34
N ASP A 45 -11.19 -3.14 9.39
CA ASP A 45 -11.47 -2.43 10.64
C ASP A 45 -12.56 -3.17 11.46
N GLU A 46 -13.59 -3.70 10.79
CA GLU A 46 -14.62 -4.56 11.41
C GLU A 46 -14.02 -5.86 11.97
N LEU A 47 -13.17 -6.54 11.20
CA LEU A 47 -12.49 -7.76 11.64
C LEU A 47 -11.55 -7.50 12.82
N GLN A 48 -10.80 -6.40 12.79
CA GLN A 48 -9.91 -6.01 13.87
C GLN A 48 -10.70 -5.67 15.14
N HIS A 49 -11.81 -4.94 15.02
CA HIS A 49 -12.67 -4.64 16.16
C HIS A 49 -13.24 -5.91 16.82
N PHE A 50 -13.61 -6.91 16.03
CA PHE A 50 -14.12 -8.18 16.54
C PHE A 50 -13.05 -9.07 17.19
N HIS A 51 -11.84 -9.12 16.62
CA HIS A 51 -10.77 -10.03 17.06
C HIS A 51 -9.78 -9.42 18.06
N GLU A 52 -9.68 -8.10 18.19
CA GLU A 52 -8.78 -7.42 19.13
C GLU A 52 -9.46 -6.77 20.36
N PRO A 53 -10.51 -7.33 21.00
CA PRO A 53 -11.08 -6.69 22.19
C PRO A 53 -10.10 -6.66 23.38
N ILE A 54 -9.02 -7.46 23.36
CA ILE A 54 -8.14 -7.71 24.52
C ILE A 54 -6.82 -6.92 24.48
N LEU A 55 -6.34 -6.48 23.31
CA LEU A 55 -5.01 -5.86 23.19
C LEU A 55 -5.02 -4.32 23.32
N LEU A 56 -6.18 -3.70 23.05
CA LEU A 56 -6.35 -2.25 22.92
C LEU A 56 -7.37 -1.62 23.90
N SER A 57 -8.15 -2.40 24.65
CA SER A 57 -9.05 -1.82 25.67
C SER A 57 -8.26 -1.32 26.88
N SER A 58 -8.72 -0.24 27.52
CA SER A 58 -8.10 0.40 28.68
C SER A 58 -7.64 -0.63 29.74
N ARG A 59 -6.35 -0.58 30.10
CA ARG A 59 -5.69 -1.57 30.95
C ARG A 59 -5.75 -1.18 32.43
N ASN A 60 -6.24 -2.10 33.26
CA ASN A 60 -5.88 -2.18 34.66
C ASN A 60 -4.81 -3.27 34.79
N ILE A 61 -3.58 -2.88 35.14
CA ILE A 61 -2.46 -3.81 35.33
C ILE A 61 -2.82 -4.91 36.34
N MET A 62 -3.64 -4.58 37.34
CA MET A 62 -4.08 -5.53 38.37
C MET A 62 -4.97 -6.64 37.81
N ASP A 63 -5.86 -6.32 36.87
CA ASP A 63 -6.74 -7.31 36.23
C ASP A 63 -5.95 -8.19 35.24
N ASP A 64 -4.83 -7.67 34.70
CA ASP A 64 -3.99 -8.38 33.74
C ASP A 64 -3.04 -9.41 34.40
N ILE A 65 -2.69 -9.21 35.67
CA ILE A 65 -1.82 -10.13 36.44
C ILE A 65 -2.56 -11.41 36.83
N GLU A 66 -3.90 -11.38 36.93
CA GLU A 66 -4.71 -12.55 37.30
C GLU A 66 -4.62 -13.68 36.26
N ILE A 67 -4.25 -13.36 35.02
CA ILE A 67 -4.12 -14.32 33.92
C ILE A 67 -2.68 -14.27 33.37
N PRO A 68 -1.79 -15.21 33.74
CA PRO A 68 -0.38 -15.20 33.35
C PRO A 68 -0.13 -15.10 31.84
N PHE A 69 -1.00 -15.73 31.03
CA PHE A 69 -0.90 -15.68 29.57
C PHE A 69 -1.24 -14.29 28.99
N LYS A 70 -2.05 -13.49 29.68
CA LYS A 70 -2.40 -12.13 29.26
C LYS A 70 -1.20 -11.21 29.39
N LEU A 71 -0.45 -11.33 30.50
CA LEU A 71 0.81 -10.63 30.71
C LEU A 71 1.88 -11.00 29.67
N TRP A 72 2.00 -12.28 29.32
CA TRP A 72 2.93 -12.69 28.25
C TRP A 72 2.59 -12.01 26.92
N GLY A 73 1.31 -11.95 26.57
CA GLY A 73 0.82 -11.23 25.40
C GLY A 73 1.17 -9.74 25.41
N LEU A 74 1.30 -9.10 26.59
CA LEU A 74 1.78 -7.72 26.73
C LEU A 74 3.29 -7.58 26.43
N HIS A 75 4.10 -8.53 26.90
CA HIS A 75 5.55 -8.50 26.69
C HIS A 75 5.96 -8.89 25.26
N THR A 76 5.13 -9.67 24.56
CA THR A 76 5.37 -10.07 23.18
C THR A 76 4.57 -9.25 22.17
N GLN A 77 4.05 -8.08 22.56
CA GLN A 77 3.33 -7.23 21.61
C GLN A 77 4.25 -6.79 20.48
N SER A 78 3.72 -6.88 19.26
CA SER A 78 4.38 -6.31 18.10
C SER A 78 4.49 -4.80 18.26
N GLU A 79 5.58 -4.24 17.73
CA GLU A 79 5.72 -2.79 17.61
C GLU A 79 4.55 -2.19 16.82
N THR A 80 4.09 -1.01 17.25
CA THR A 80 2.94 -0.32 16.66
C THR A 80 3.16 0.04 15.18
N ASN A 81 4.41 0.29 14.78
CA ASN A 81 4.76 0.55 13.38
C ASN A 81 4.55 -0.70 12.50
N ILE A 82 4.95 -1.88 13.01
CA ILE A 82 4.74 -3.16 12.32
C ILE A 82 3.25 -3.50 12.26
N GLN A 83 2.49 -3.22 13.31
CA GLN A 83 1.02 -3.39 13.30
C GLN A 83 0.37 -2.54 12.21
N LYS A 84 0.75 -1.26 12.09
CA LYS A 84 0.25 -0.37 11.03
C LYS A 84 0.63 -0.86 9.63
N LEU A 85 1.87 -1.32 9.45
CA LEU A 85 2.32 -1.91 8.17
C LEU A 85 1.52 -3.16 7.82
N SER A 86 1.31 -4.05 8.79
CA SER A 86 0.50 -5.27 8.63
C SER A 86 -0.95 -4.93 8.27
N HIS A 87 -1.55 -3.96 8.96
CA HIS A 87 -2.91 -3.49 8.66
C HIS A 87 -3.03 -2.94 7.24
N ALA A 88 -2.09 -2.09 6.81
CA ALA A 88 -2.05 -1.57 5.44
C ALA A 88 -1.86 -2.68 4.39
N ALA A 89 -1.06 -3.70 4.70
CA ALA A 89 -0.86 -4.86 3.83
C ALA A 89 -2.15 -5.68 3.67
N LEU A 90 -2.88 -5.94 4.76
CA LEU A 90 -4.17 -6.64 4.72
C LEU A 90 -5.20 -5.89 3.89
N ILE A 91 -5.31 -4.57 4.08
CA ILE A 91 -6.18 -3.72 3.25
C ILE A 91 -5.81 -3.85 1.77
N SER A 92 -4.51 -3.83 1.44
CA SER A 92 -4.03 -3.97 0.06
C SER A 92 -4.40 -5.32 -0.55
N ILE A 93 -4.33 -6.41 0.22
CA ILE A 93 -4.74 -7.75 -0.22
C ILE A 93 -6.25 -7.81 -0.47
N VAL A 94 -7.07 -7.31 0.46
CA VAL A 94 -8.54 -7.33 0.29
C VAL A 94 -8.96 -6.42 -0.87
N ALA A 95 -8.35 -5.25 -1.00
CA ALA A 95 -8.62 -4.32 -2.10
C ALA A 95 -8.29 -4.96 -3.45
N THR A 96 -7.12 -5.62 -3.59
CA THR A 96 -6.74 -6.30 -4.83
C THR A 96 -7.70 -7.44 -5.17
N LYS A 97 -8.16 -8.21 -4.18
CA LYS A 97 -9.20 -9.24 -4.38
C LYS A 97 -10.51 -8.64 -4.91
N LYS A 98 -10.97 -7.52 -4.34
CA LYS A 98 -12.16 -6.79 -4.83
C LYS A 98 -11.96 -6.24 -6.24
N LEU A 99 -10.78 -5.70 -6.56
CA LEU A 99 -10.47 -5.16 -7.89
C LEU A 99 -10.46 -6.24 -8.98
N LYS A 100 -9.93 -7.43 -8.68
CA LYS A 100 -9.95 -8.57 -9.60
C LYS A 100 -11.38 -9.01 -9.90
N ASN A 101 -12.23 -9.11 -8.88
CA ASN A 101 -13.65 -9.43 -9.07
C ASN A 101 -14.39 -8.33 -9.86
N GLY A 102 -13.92 -7.08 -9.77
CA GLY A 102 -14.42 -5.93 -10.53
C GLY A 102 -13.99 -5.86 -12.00
N GLY A 103 -13.22 -6.82 -12.52
CA GLY A 103 -12.95 -6.96 -13.96
C GLY A 103 -11.85 -6.05 -14.53
N ILE A 104 -11.04 -5.39 -13.70
CA ILE A 104 -9.91 -4.56 -14.17
C ILE A 104 -8.79 -5.47 -14.67
N LYS A 105 -8.53 -5.49 -15.99
CA LYS A 105 -7.39 -6.18 -16.61
C LYS A 105 -6.18 -5.22 -16.66
N SER A 106 -5.10 -5.63 -16.01
CA SER A 106 -4.03 -4.82 -15.39
C SER A 106 -3.04 -4.03 -16.28
N ALA A 107 -3.24 -3.79 -17.57
CA ALA A 107 -2.13 -3.33 -18.41
C ALA A 107 -1.89 -1.80 -18.47
N ASN A 108 -2.94 -0.96 -18.45
CA ASN A 108 -2.81 0.47 -18.79
C ASN A 108 -3.05 1.46 -17.64
N THR A 109 -3.25 0.98 -16.42
CA THR A 109 -3.72 1.80 -15.27
C THR A 109 -2.65 2.10 -14.23
N LEU A 110 -1.39 1.75 -14.46
CA LEU A 110 -0.31 1.91 -13.48
C LEU A 110 -0.23 3.31 -12.85
N PRO A 111 -0.34 4.43 -13.60
CA PRO A 111 -0.32 5.78 -13.02
C PRO A 111 -1.54 6.08 -12.14
N ALA A 112 -2.72 5.58 -12.53
CA ALA A 112 -3.96 5.70 -11.76
C ALA A 112 -3.87 4.94 -10.44
N VAL A 113 -3.32 3.73 -10.50
CA VAL A 113 -3.12 2.84 -9.36
C VAL A 113 -2.11 3.45 -8.39
N LEU A 114 -0.97 3.94 -8.87
CA LEU A 114 0.04 4.58 -8.03
C LEU A 114 -0.50 5.78 -7.24
N LYS A 115 -1.35 6.61 -7.87
CA LYS A 115 -1.98 7.76 -7.21
C LYS A 115 -2.81 7.33 -5.99
N HIS A 116 -3.63 6.29 -6.13
CA HIS A 116 -4.45 5.82 -5.01
C HIS A 116 -3.64 5.02 -4.00
N VAL A 117 -2.67 4.23 -4.43
CA VAL A 117 -1.74 3.55 -3.51
C VAL A 117 -1.06 4.57 -2.61
N GLN A 118 -0.56 5.69 -3.13
CA GLN A 118 0.02 6.76 -2.31
C GLN A 118 -0.97 7.41 -1.34
N LYS A 119 -2.26 7.50 -1.71
CA LYS A 119 -3.31 8.05 -0.84
C LYS A 119 -3.63 7.15 0.35
N TYR A 120 -3.67 5.83 0.13
CA TYR A 120 -4.08 4.85 1.14
C TYR A 120 -2.89 4.22 1.88
N CYS A 121 -1.74 4.15 1.24
CA CYS A 121 -0.47 3.69 1.78
C CYS A 121 0.60 4.75 1.47
N PRO A 122 0.75 5.78 2.34
CA PRO A 122 1.75 6.81 2.13
C PRO A 122 3.13 6.16 2.18
N LEU A 123 3.81 6.12 1.02
CA LEU A 123 5.19 5.68 0.92
C LEU A 123 6.07 6.85 1.37
N ASP A 124 6.33 6.92 2.68
CA ASP A 124 7.24 7.93 3.21
C ASP A 124 8.64 7.70 2.62
N LYS A 125 9.16 8.74 1.96
CA LYS A 125 10.51 8.70 1.41
C LYS A 125 11.49 8.75 2.58
N ILE A 126 12.23 7.67 2.77
CA ILE A 126 13.32 7.66 3.75
C ILE A 126 14.48 8.48 3.20
N GLU A 127 14.83 9.55 3.92
CA GLU A 127 16.00 10.35 3.62
C GLU A 127 17.21 9.83 4.39
N CYS A 128 18.20 9.34 3.65
CA CYS A 128 19.46 8.92 4.24
C CYS A 128 20.32 10.14 4.57
N ALA A 129 21.06 10.05 5.68
CA ALA A 129 21.94 11.12 6.12
C ALA A 129 23.13 11.28 5.15
N THR A 130 22.97 12.13 4.14
CA THR A 130 24.03 12.54 3.21
C THR A 130 24.47 13.95 3.52
N GLY A 131 25.23 14.16 4.59
CA GLY A 131 25.73 15.48 4.95
C GLY A 131 26.78 15.48 6.06
N ARG A 132 27.72 16.45 6.00
CA ARG A 132 28.80 16.73 6.98
C ARG A 132 28.34 16.99 8.41
N TYR A 133 27.04 17.03 8.68
CA TYR A 133 26.44 17.34 9.98
C TYR A 133 25.38 16.29 10.33
N ARG A 134 25.79 15.04 10.56
CA ARG A 134 24.97 14.06 11.28
C ARG A 134 25.86 13.00 11.90
N THR A 135 25.81 12.90 13.22
CA THR A 135 26.44 11.86 14.04
C THR A 135 25.87 10.45 13.78
N THR A 136 24.90 10.30 12.89
CA THR A 136 24.13 9.06 12.64
C THR A 136 24.60 8.22 11.45
N GLY A 137 25.65 8.64 10.71
CA GLY A 137 26.16 7.89 9.56
C GLY A 137 27.31 6.91 9.85
N LYS A 138 27.85 6.89 11.08
CA LYS A 138 29.02 6.05 11.42
C LYS A 138 28.65 4.58 11.60
N TYR A 139 27.45 4.30 12.09
CA TYR A 139 27.00 2.95 12.39
C TYR A 139 25.69 2.67 11.66
N ARG A 140 25.42 1.38 11.39
CA ARG A 140 24.17 0.96 10.75
C ARG A 140 23.00 1.24 11.68
N THR A 141 21.85 1.55 11.10
CA THR A 141 20.59 1.61 11.83
C THR A 141 20.20 0.20 12.29
N ILE A 142 19.52 0.12 13.44
CA ILE A 142 19.04 -1.17 13.98
C ILE A 142 18.05 -1.82 12.98
N ASP A 143 17.24 -1.00 12.33
CA ASP A 143 16.24 -1.45 11.37
C ASP A 143 16.82 -1.76 9.98
N GLY A 144 18.12 -1.58 9.74
CA GLY A 144 18.76 -1.84 8.44
C GLY A 144 18.47 -0.81 7.34
N THR A 145 17.71 0.24 7.65
CA THR A 145 17.46 1.37 6.75
C THR A 145 18.75 2.09 6.35
N CYS A 146 18.80 2.59 5.12
CA CYS A 146 19.94 3.33 4.58
C CYS A 146 21.27 2.54 4.50
N ASN A 147 21.24 1.21 4.58
CA ASN A 147 22.39 0.39 4.18
C ASN A 147 22.68 0.51 2.67
N ASN A 148 21.63 0.72 1.87
CA ASN A 148 21.75 1.17 0.48
C ASN A 148 21.23 2.61 0.36
N VAL A 149 22.11 3.55 -0.04
CA VAL A 149 21.79 4.98 -0.13
C VAL A 149 20.82 5.29 -1.29
N ILE A 150 20.86 4.51 -2.36
CA ILE A 150 19.98 4.66 -3.53
C ILE A 150 18.59 4.10 -3.21
N HIS A 151 18.56 2.97 -2.49
CA HIS A 151 17.32 2.29 -2.10
C HIS A 151 17.29 2.05 -0.58
N PRO A 152 16.89 3.06 0.21
CA PRO A 152 16.99 3.05 1.68
C PRO A 152 16.29 1.88 2.38
N ASN A 153 15.25 1.31 1.77
CA ASN A 153 14.43 0.24 2.35
C ASN A 153 14.96 -1.18 2.02
N TRP A 154 15.99 -1.31 1.18
CA TRP A 154 16.48 -2.64 0.79
C TRP A 154 17.20 -3.32 1.95
N GLY A 155 16.64 -4.44 2.40
CA GLY A 155 17.14 -5.18 3.56
C GLY A 155 16.76 -4.54 4.90
N ALA A 156 15.88 -3.54 4.91
CA ALA A 156 15.34 -2.98 6.14
C ALA A 156 14.27 -3.89 6.77
N ASN A 157 14.12 -3.80 8.08
CA ASN A 157 13.03 -4.43 8.81
C ASN A 157 11.67 -3.95 8.29
N GLY A 158 10.68 -4.84 8.24
CA GLY A 158 9.34 -4.56 7.72
C GLY A 158 9.26 -4.44 6.18
N ALA A 159 10.37 -4.55 5.45
CA ALA A 159 10.35 -4.60 3.99
C ALA A 159 9.87 -5.97 3.47
N PRO A 160 9.13 -6.02 2.33
CA PRO A 160 8.70 -7.29 1.76
C PRO A 160 9.88 -8.11 1.23
N MET A 161 9.77 -9.43 1.31
CA MET A 161 10.76 -10.34 0.71
C MET A 161 10.79 -10.18 -0.81
N GLN A 162 12.00 -10.07 -1.36
CA GLN A 162 12.19 -10.02 -2.80
C GLN A 162 11.89 -11.38 -3.44
N ARG A 163 11.16 -11.38 -4.55
CA ARG A 163 10.86 -12.60 -5.32
C ARG A 163 11.70 -12.64 -6.58
N ILE A 164 12.34 -13.78 -6.81
CA ILE A 164 13.10 -14.05 -8.04
C ILE A 164 12.15 -14.52 -9.16
N ILE A 165 11.07 -15.21 -8.79
CA ILE A 165 10.05 -15.72 -9.70
C ILE A 165 8.69 -15.08 -9.43
N GLU A 166 7.83 -15.10 -10.43
CA GLU A 166 6.46 -14.59 -10.29
C GLU A 166 5.66 -15.41 -9.25
N PRO A 167 4.78 -14.76 -8.47
CA PRO A 167 3.94 -15.44 -7.51
C PRO A 167 2.92 -16.37 -8.20
N PHE A 168 2.83 -17.63 -7.76
CA PHE A 168 1.83 -18.58 -8.22
C PHE A 168 0.85 -18.93 -7.09
N TYR A 169 -0.28 -18.24 -7.04
CA TYR A 169 -1.37 -18.46 -6.09
C TYR A 169 -2.60 -19.04 -6.81
N ALA A 170 -3.40 -19.86 -6.12
CA ALA A 170 -4.61 -20.46 -6.70
C ALA A 170 -5.60 -19.41 -7.22
N ASP A 171 -5.71 -18.28 -6.51
CA ASP A 171 -6.53 -17.14 -6.91
C ASP A 171 -5.71 -16.02 -7.57
N GLY A 172 -4.43 -16.25 -7.89
CA GLY A 172 -3.55 -15.28 -8.54
C GLY A 172 -3.24 -13.99 -7.74
N ILE A 173 -3.66 -13.89 -6.48
CA ILE A 173 -3.41 -12.70 -5.64
C ILE A 173 -2.78 -13.12 -4.31
N CYS A 174 -3.52 -13.86 -3.50
CA CYS A 174 -3.12 -14.26 -2.17
C CYS A 174 -4.08 -15.33 -1.66
N LEU A 175 -3.55 -16.49 -1.23
CA LEU A 175 -4.39 -17.56 -0.69
C LEU A 175 -4.60 -17.34 0.81
N PHE A 176 -5.66 -16.61 1.18
CA PHE A 176 -6.26 -16.62 2.51
C PHE A 176 -7.77 -16.87 2.37
N PHE A 177 -8.23 -17.94 3.03
CA PHE A 177 -9.61 -18.42 3.07
C PHE A 177 -10.46 -17.58 4.03
#